data_AF-A0A0U2VZT4-F1
#
_entry.id   AF-A0A0U2VZT4-F1
#
_cell.length_a   1.000
_cell.length_b   1.000
_cell.length_c   1.000
_cell.angle_alpha   90.00
_cell.angle_beta   90.00
_cell.angle_gamma   90.00
#
_symmetry.space_group_name_H-M   'P 1'
#
loop_
_entity.id
_entity.type
_entity.pdbx_description
1 polymer ?
#
loop_
_entity_poly.entity_id
_entity_poly.type
_entity_poly.pdbx_seq_one_letter_code
_entity_poly.pdbx_strand_id
1 'polypeptide(L)'
;MKRIAVMIFVLMLLLPAAVQAHIVNESNLYDDIAFSEARENIVYLSGLGVIPYEHGAPLFKPKDKLSRSDLAYWAGSFRGLGAQQSDPQAVRQAVLAEGGVPSLDGNATVRDVNQAYFQGRAELNGSEELTREQFASLMAAYLTTKVNGQTLFEQAGYSPGPSGTVEAVAMKESQGADGKTVRTYAVTIQGVTLELSEHPRILYAPVDPGLWKGKSIRESWVMNKREGGQQLQLISFVKPAGAASSPQEANSDEKGQAHAHHMCQEGDSDCVPAGEGAGFPVIPAAAGAVAAVLLCWLLIKKRA
;
A
#
# COMPACT_ATOMS: atom_id res chain seq x y z
N MET A 1 39.01 16.37 24.76
CA MET A 1 38.39 16.54 23.43
C MET A 1 37.75 15.26 22.88
N LYS A 2 38.47 14.13 22.73
CA LYS A 2 37.91 12.87 22.19
C LYS A 2 36.65 12.33 22.92
N ARG A 3 36.56 12.48 24.25
CA ARG A 3 35.39 12.04 25.03
C ARG A 3 34.13 12.89 24.81
N ILE A 4 34.30 14.17 24.51
CA ILE A 4 33.17 15.08 24.21
C ILE A 4 32.62 14.75 22.83
N ALA A 5 33.49 14.46 21.85
CA ALA A 5 33.08 14.05 20.51
C ALA A 5 32.28 12.73 20.50
N VAL A 6 32.71 11.73 21.28
CA VAL A 6 31.97 10.45 21.43
C VAL A 6 30.62 10.66 22.11
N MET A 7 30.55 11.52 23.13
CA MET A 7 29.30 11.81 23.83
C MET A 7 28.30 12.54 22.92
N ILE A 8 28.76 13.48 22.09
CA ILE A 8 27.91 14.17 21.10
C ILE A 8 27.43 13.20 20.02
N PHE A 9 28.30 12.30 19.54
CA PHE A 9 27.93 11.29 18.54
C PHE A 9 26.87 10.30 19.05
N VAL A 10 27.01 9.84 20.30
CA VAL A 10 25.99 8.98 20.95
C VAL A 10 24.68 9.76 21.19
N LEU A 11 24.75 11.05 21.53
CA LEU A 11 23.56 11.89 21.70
C LEU A 11 22.80 12.11 20.38
N MET A 12 23.52 12.23 19.26
CA MET A 12 22.89 12.34 17.93
C MET A 12 22.23 11.03 17.47
N LEU A 13 22.77 9.87 17.86
CA LEU A 13 22.17 8.56 17.58
C LEU A 13 20.88 8.29 18.39
N LEU A 14 20.64 9.07 19.45
CA LEU A 14 19.43 9.01 20.27
C LEU A 14 18.33 9.98 19.81
N LEU A 15 18.55 10.72 18.71
CA LEU A 15 17.51 11.54 18.13
C LEU A 15 16.44 10.62 17.53
N PRO A 16 15.16 10.73 17.95
CA PRO A 16 14.11 9.90 17.40
C PRO A 16 13.95 10.16 15.90
N ALA A 17 13.93 9.09 15.11
CA ALA A 17 13.54 9.17 13.70
C ALA A 17 12.07 9.62 13.64
N ALA A 18 11.80 10.71 12.91
CA ALA A 18 10.43 11.17 12.72
C ALA A 18 9.67 10.18 11.83
N VAL A 19 8.52 9.69 12.30
CA VAL A 19 7.59 8.94 11.45
C VAL A 19 6.67 9.98 10.80
N GLN A 20 6.82 10.13 9.49
CA GLN A 20 6.02 11.04 8.68
C GLN A 20 4.90 10.24 8.01
N ALA A 21 3.68 10.78 7.98
CA ALA A 21 2.61 10.22 7.16
C ALA A 21 3.13 10.01 5.74
N HIS A 22 3.22 8.75 5.31
CA HIS A 22 3.73 8.40 4.01
C HIS A 22 2.56 8.50 3.04
N ILE A 23 2.44 9.66 2.42
CA ILE A 23 1.38 9.96 1.46
C ILE A 23 1.67 9.22 0.16
N VAL A 24 0.69 8.46 -0.28
CA VAL A 24 0.80 7.63 -1.47
C VAL A 24 -0.22 8.10 -2.50
N ASN A 25 0.22 8.24 -3.75
CA ASN A 25 -0.61 8.67 -4.88
C ASN A 25 -0.29 7.83 -6.14
N GLU A 26 -0.89 8.20 -7.27
CA GLU A 26 -0.70 7.52 -8.55
C GLU A 26 0.75 7.51 -9.08
N SER A 27 1.66 8.31 -8.51
CA SER A 27 3.04 8.44 -8.94
C SER A 27 4.04 7.65 -8.09
N ASN A 28 3.67 7.21 -6.89
CA ASN A 28 4.56 6.49 -5.97
C ASN A 28 3.93 5.25 -5.31
N LEU A 29 2.68 4.90 -5.62
CA LEU A 29 2.05 3.68 -5.09
C LEU A 29 2.74 2.42 -5.64
N TYR A 30 2.99 2.40 -6.95
CA TYR A 30 3.69 1.35 -7.67
C TYR A 30 4.45 1.98 -8.84
N ASP A 31 5.62 1.45 -9.19
CA ASP A 31 6.47 2.05 -10.22
C ASP A 31 5.91 1.84 -11.64
N ASP A 32 5.07 0.82 -11.85
CA ASP A 32 4.61 0.36 -13.16
C ASP A 32 3.14 0.66 -13.48
N ILE A 33 2.41 1.35 -12.59
CA ILE A 33 1.01 1.71 -12.85
C ILE A 33 0.86 3.00 -13.68
N ALA A 34 1.95 3.72 -13.96
CA ALA A 34 1.92 4.98 -14.70
C ALA A 34 1.25 4.83 -16.09
N PHE A 35 1.40 3.67 -16.72
CA PHE A 35 0.86 3.31 -18.04
C PHE A 35 -0.38 2.41 -17.99
N SER A 36 -0.88 2.10 -16.79
CA SER A 36 -2.10 1.29 -16.64
C SER A 36 -3.34 2.13 -16.92
N GLU A 37 -4.29 1.57 -17.67
CA GLU A 37 -5.60 2.22 -17.86
C GLU A 37 -6.41 2.22 -16.55
N ALA A 38 -6.15 1.25 -15.67
CA ALA A 38 -6.77 1.15 -14.36
C ALA A 38 -6.01 1.89 -13.26
N ARG A 39 -5.03 2.75 -13.59
CA ARG A 39 -4.15 3.43 -12.60
C ARG A 39 -4.91 4.05 -11.43
N GLU A 40 -5.96 4.81 -11.75
CA GLU A 40 -6.78 5.50 -10.75
C GLU A 40 -7.54 4.48 -9.88
N ASN A 41 -8.13 3.46 -10.50
CA ASN A 41 -8.83 2.37 -9.80
C ASN A 41 -7.90 1.62 -8.85
N ILE A 42 -6.65 1.37 -9.26
CA ILE A 42 -5.65 0.70 -8.42
C ILE A 42 -5.36 1.54 -7.15
N VAL A 43 -5.24 2.86 -7.28
CA VAL A 43 -5.04 3.76 -6.13
C VAL A 43 -6.24 3.73 -5.19
N TYR A 44 -7.47 3.80 -5.72
CA TYR A 44 -8.68 3.66 -4.91
C TYR A 44 -8.70 2.34 -4.17
N LEU A 45 -8.66 1.22 -4.90
CA LEU A 45 -8.77 -0.12 -4.34
C LEU A 45 -7.63 -0.43 -3.35
N SER A 46 -6.45 0.15 -3.55
CA SER A 46 -5.37 0.08 -2.55
C SER A 46 -5.70 0.82 -1.26
N GLY A 47 -6.32 2.01 -1.35
CA GLY A 47 -6.76 2.75 -0.18
C GLY A 47 -7.81 2.01 0.63
N LEU A 48 -8.79 1.40 -0.05
CA LEU A 48 -9.81 0.59 0.61
C LEU A 48 -9.26 -0.72 1.20
N GLY A 49 -8.03 -1.12 0.87
CA GLY A 49 -7.48 -2.43 1.23
C GLY A 49 -8.05 -3.60 0.43
N VAL A 50 -8.81 -3.31 -0.65
CA VAL A 50 -9.25 -4.32 -1.61
C VAL A 50 -8.03 -4.93 -2.30
N ILE A 51 -7.07 -4.09 -2.67
CA ILE A 51 -5.73 -4.51 -3.07
C ILE A 51 -4.79 -4.17 -1.89
N PRO A 52 -4.38 -5.14 -1.06
CA PRO A 52 -3.53 -4.86 0.08
C PRO A 52 -2.23 -4.19 -0.39
N TYR A 53 -1.81 -3.15 0.33
CA TYR A 53 -0.55 -2.49 0.08
C TYR A 53 0.58 -3.26 0.77
N GLU A 54 1.47 -3.83 -0.03
CA GLU A 54 2.67 -4.51 0.48
C GLU A 54 3.81 -3.50 0.54
N HIS A 55 4.20 -3.10 1.75
CA HIS A 55 5.32 -2.17 1.95
C HIS A 55 6.60 -2.72 1.30
N GLY A 56 7.13 -1.97 0.34
CA GLY A 56 8.37 -2.34 -0.36
C GLY A 56 8.18 -3.24 -1.58
N ALA A 57 6.94 -3.56 -1.99
CA ALA A 57 6.67 -4.16 -3.28
C ALA A 57 6.72 -3.06 -4.37
N PRO A 58 7.71 -3.07 -5.28
CA PRO A 58 7.88 -1.96 -6.22
C PRO A 58 6.86 -1.99 -7.37
N LEU A 59 6.23 -3.14 -7.65
CA LEU A 59 5.48 -3.37 -8.89
C LEU A 59 4.08 -3.94 -8.62
N PHE A 60 3.09 -3.38 -9.30
CA PHE A 60 1.74 -3.94 -9.35
C PHE A 60 1.60 -5.03 -10.40
N LYS A 61 2.36 -4.98 -11.49
CA LYS A 61 2.30 -5.85 -12.67
C LYS A 61 0.91 -5.89 -13.33
N PRO A 62 0.43 -4.76 -13.91
CA PRO A 62 -0.94 -4.65 -14.44
C PRO A 62 -1.31 -5.72 -15.48
N LYS A 63 -0.34 -6.17 -16.30
CA LYS A 63 -0.55 -7.10 -17.41
C LYS A 63 -0.42 -8.57 -17.01
N ASP A 64 0.11 -8.88 -15.82
CA ASP A 64 0.20 -10.25 -15.33
C ASP A 64 -1.19 -10.78 -15.00
N LYS A 65 -1.39 -12.09 -15.19
CA LYS A 65 -2.59 -12.79 -14.74
C LYS A 65 -2.69 -12.73 -13.22
N LEU A 66 -3.88 -12.45 -12.71
CA LEU A 66 -4.17 -12.52 -11.28
C LEU A 66 -4.19 -14.00 -10.90
N SER A 67 -3.32 -14.42 -9.98
CA SER A 67 -3.36 -15.78 -9.46
C SER A 67 -4.52 -15.96 -8.47
N ARG A 68 -5.06 -17.18 -8.33
CA ARG A 68 -6.06 -17.47 -7.28
C ARG A 68 -5.48 -17.32 -5.88
N SER A 69 -4.20 -17.62 -5.71
CA SER A 69 -3.47 -17.39 -4.46
C SER A 69 -3.45 -15.92 -4.06
N ASP A 70 -3.18 -15.01 -5.01
CA ASP A 70 -3.22 -13.56 -4.76
C ASP A 70 -4.65 -13.09 -4.48
N LEU A 71 -5.62 -13.52 -5.30
CA LEU A 71 -7.03 -13.19 -5.09
C LEU A 71 -7.50 -13.61 -3.69
N ALA A 72 -7.14 -14.82 -3.25
CA ALA A 72 -7.49 -15.32 -1.93
C ALA A 72 -6.84 -14.47 -0.83
N TYR A 73 -5.58 -14.09 -0.99
CA TYR A 73 -4.93 -13.20 -0.03
C TYR A 73 -5.60 -11.81 0.02
N TRP A 74 -5.93 -11.23 -1.13
CA TRP A 74 -6.54 -9.91 -1.23
C TRP A 74 -7.94 -9.86 -0.65
N ALA A 75 -8.80 -10.79 -1.07
CA ALA A 75 -10.17 -10.88 -0.57
C ALA A 75 -10.21 -11.22 0.93
N GLY A 76 -9.35 -12.14 1.37
CA GLY A 76 -9.24 -12.52 2.77
C GLY A 76 -8.79 -11.36 3.65
N SER A 77 -7.76 -10.63 3.22
CA SER A 77 -7.25 -9.45 3.94
C SER A 77 -8.31 -8.37 4.04
N PHE A 78 -9.00 -8.06 2.94
CA PHE A 78 -10.07 -7.08 2.90
C PHE A 78 -11.24 -7.44 3.84
N ARG A 79 -11.60 -8.72 3.90
CA ARG A 79 -12.69 -9.23 4.75
C ARG A 79 -12.25 -9.50 6.20
N GLY A 80 -10.98 -9.28 6.53
CA GLY A 80 -10.43 -9.56 7.87
C GLY A 80 -10.36 -11.05 8.22
N LEU A 81 -10.37 -11.94 7.22
CA LEU A 81 -10.27 -13.38 7.42
C LEU A 81 -8.84 -13.76 7.80
N GLY A 82 -8.69 -14.56 8.86
CA GLY A 82 -7.38 -14.91 9.36
C GLY A 82 -6.62 -13.76 10.04
N ALA A 83 -7.24 -12.58 10.26
CA ALA A 83 -6.59 -11.39 10.83
C ALA A 83 -5.99 -11.56 12.24
N GLN A 84 -6.30 -12.66 12.94
CA GLN A 84 -5.65 -13.02 14.20
C GLN A 84 -4.25 -13.65 14.02
N GLN A 85 -3.96 -14.09 12.80
CA GLN A 85 -2.73 -14.75 12.41
C GLN A 85 -2.12 -13.84 11.34
N SER A 86 -1.13 -13.02 11.68
CA SER A 86 -0.45 -12.11 10.73
C SER A 86 0.29 -12.81 9.57
N ASP A 87 -0.09 -14.05 9.25
CA ASP A 87 0.46 -14.93 8.25
C ASP A 87 -0.41 -14.90 6.97
N PRO A 88 0.13 -14.40 5.84
CA PRO A 88 -0.57 -14.42 4.55
C PRO A 88 -1.07 -15.80 4.13
N GLN A 89 -0.39 -16.88 4.53
CA GLN A 89 -0.83 -18.23 4.18
C GLN A 89 -2.09 -18.63 4.94
N ALA A 90 -2.21 -18.27 6.21
CA ALA A 90 -3.43 -18.48 6.99
C ALA A 90 -4.63 -17.75 6.37
N VAL A 91 -4.45 -16.52 5.89
CA VAL A 91 -5.48 -15.75 5.17
C VAL A 91 -5.95 -16.48 3.92
N ARG A 92 -5.02 -16.95 3.07
CA ARG A 92 -5.36 -17.71 1.85
C ARG A 92 -6.13 -18.99 2.15
N GLN A 93 -5.69 -19.74 3.17
CA GLN A 93 -6.34 -20.98 3.56
C GLN A 93 -7.75 -20.73 4.14
N ALA A 94 -7.95 -19.63 4.87
CA ALA A 94 -9.28 -19.26 5.35
C ALA A 94 -10.26 -19.01 4.19
N VAL A 95 -9.82 -18.29 3.15
CA VAL A 95 -10.64 -18.04 1.94
C VAL A 95 -10.90 -19.33 1.16
N LEU A 96 -9.92 -20.23 1.04
CA LEU A 96 -10.14 -21.53 0.42
C LEU A 96 -11.17 -22.37 1.20
N ALA A 97 -11.06 -22.40 2.53
CA ALA A 97 -11.92 -23.22 3.39
C ALA A 97 -13.41 -22.79 3.36
N GLU A 98 -13.69 -21.50 3.17
CA GLU A 98 -15.06 -21.00 2.98
C GLU A 98 -15.55 -21.09 1.52
N GLY A 99 -14.75 -21.66 0.62
CA GLY A 99 -15.08 -21.78 -0.80
C GLY A 99 -15.04 -20.45 -1.56
N GLY A 100 -14.22 -19.49 -1.12
CA GLY A 100 -14.00 -18.21 -1.80
C GLY A 100 -13.29 -18.38 -3.15
N VAL A 101 -12.43 -19.38 -3.26
CA VAL A 101 -11.77 -19.82 -4.50
C VAL A 101 -11.78 -21.35 -4.58
N PRO A 102 -11.74 -21.97 -5.78
CA PRO A 102 -11.77 -23.43 -5.92
C PRO A 102 -10.43 -24.10 -5.56
N SER A 103 -9.32 -23.38 -5.70
CA SER A 103 -7.96 -23.81 -5.36
C SER A 103 -7.06 -22.58 -5.23
N LEU A 104 -5.87 -22.74 -4.65
CA LEU A 104 -4.84 -21.68 -4.66
C LEU A 104 -4.00 -21.69 -5.94
N ASP A 105 -4.01 -22.81 -6.68
CA ASP A 105 -3.28 -22.95 -7.94
C ASP A 105 -4.03 -22.34 -9.13
N GLY A 106 -3.27 -21.82 -10.10
CA GLY A 106 -3.78 -21.28 -11.36
C GLY A 106 -4.25 -19.82 -11.28
N ASN A 107 -4.83 -19.37 -12.39
CA ASN A 107 -5.30 -17.99 -12.54
C ASN A 107 -6.74 -17.83 -12.05
N ALA A 108 -7.03 -16.64 -11.52
CA ALA A 108 -8.33 -16.22 -11.07
C ALA A 108 -9.20 -15.78 -12.26
N THR A 109 -10.48 -16.11 -12.16
CA THR A 109 -11.54 -15.75 -13.11
C THR A 109 -12.49 -14.72 -12.53
N VAL A 110 -13.36 -14.14 -13.37
CA VAL A 110 -14.46 -13.26 -12.90
C VAL A 110 -15.34 -13.97 -11.86
N ARG A 111 -15.65 -15.26 -12.06
CA ARG A 111 -16.40 -16.05 -11.08
C ARG A 111 -15.68 -16.15 -9.75
N ASP A 112 -14.36 -16.38 -9.75
CA ASP A 112 -13.57 -16.45 -8.51
C ASP A 112 -13.63 -15.13 -7.75
N VAL A 113 -13.56 -13.99 -8.45
CA VAL A 113 -13.69 -12.65 -7.84
C VAL A 113 -15.07 -12.48 -7.17
N ASN A 114 -16.15 -12.85 -7.87
CA ASN A 114 -17.51 -12.78 -7.33
C ASN A 114 -17.63 -13.64 -6.06
N GLN A 115 -17.09 -14.85 -6.10
CA GLN A 115 -17.14 -15.75 -4.97
C GLN A 115 -16.31 -15.22 -3.77
N ALA A 116 -15.09 -14.76 -4.01
CA ALA A 116 -14.16 -14.33 -2.96
C ALA A 116 -14.58 -13.03 -2.25
N TYR A 117 -15.03 -12.01 -2.99
CA TYR A 117 -15.42 -10.71 -2.43
C TYR A 117 -16.89 -10.61 -2.07
N PHE A 118 -17.76 -11.19 -2.89
CA PHE A 118 -19.20 -10.96 -2.83
C PHE A 118 -20.01 -12.21 -2.48
N GLN A 119 -19.34 -13.33 -2.17
CA GLN A 119 -19.98 -14.61 -1.85
C GLN A 119 -20.97 -15.05 -2.95
N GLY A 120 -20.65 -14.74 -4.21
CA GLY A 120 -21.47 -15.06 -5.38
C GLY A 120 -22.70 -14.16 -5.56
N ARG A 121 -22.84 -13.07 -4.79
CA ARG A 121 -24.03 -12.19 -4.81
C ARG A 121 -23.94 -11.01 -5.76
N ALA A 122 -22.76 -10.72 -6.33
CA ALA A 122 -22.66 -9.69 -7.35
C ALA A 122 -23.18 -10.22 -8.69
N GLU A 123 -23.67 -9.31 -9.54
CA GLU A 123 -24.04 -9.61 -10.94
C GLU A 123 -22.78 -9.74 -11.82
N LEU A 124 -21.86 -10.61 -11.40
CA LEU A 124 -20.61 -10.92 -12.08
C LEU A 124 -20.65 -12.35 -12.57
N ASN A 125 -20.72 -12.52 -13.88
CA ASN A 125 -20.71 -13.82 -14.52
C ASN A 125 -19.61 -13.82 -15.59
N GLY A 126 -18.74 -14.82 -15.54
CA GLY A 126 -17.61 -14.96 -16.46
C GLY A 126 -16.67 -16.07 -16.00
N SER A 127 -16.04 -16.75 -16.94
CA SER A 127 -15.03 -17.78 -16.67
C SER A 127 -13.67 -17.42 -17.26
N GLU A 128 -13.55 -16.24 -17.84
CA GLU A 128 -12.32 -15.68 -18.35
C GLU A 128 -11.36 -15.33 -17.22
N GLU A 129 -10.09 -15.63 -17.45
CA GLU A 129 -9.00 -15.29 -16.53
C GLU A 129 -8.66 -13.80 -16.62
N LEU A 130 -8.51 -13.16 -15.46
CA LEU A 130 -8.25 -11.72 -15.38
C LEU A 130 -6.75 -11.42 -15.29
N THR A 131 -6.33 -10.33 -15.92
CA THR A 131 -5.11 -9.63 -15.48
C THR A 131 -5.40 -8.84 -14.21
N ARG A 132 -4.35 -8.42 -13.51
CA ARG A 132 -4.47 -7.57 -12.32
C ARG A 132 -5.09 -6.20 -12.64
N GLU A 133 -4.81 -5.65 -13.82
CA GLU A 133 -5.48 -4.45 -14.34
C GLU A 133 -6.98 -4.67 -14.58
N GLN A 134 -7.34 -5.80 -15.23
CA GLN A 134 -8.75 -6.13 -15.47
C GLN A 134 -9.52 -6.34 -14.16
N PHE A 135 -8.89 -6.96 -13.16
CA PHE A 135 -9.45 -7.03 -11.81
C PHE A 135 -9.72 -5.65 -11.22
N ALA A 136 -8.75 -4.72 -11.31
CA ALA A 136 -8.93 -3.37 -10.76
C ALA A 136 -10.07 -2.62 -11.46
N SER A 137 -10.16 -2.71 -12.80
CA SER A 137 -11.27 -2.13 -13.57
C SER A 137 -12.61 -2.76 -13.23
N LEU A 138 -12.66 -4.09 -13.06
CA LEU A 138 -13.87 -4.82 -12.67
C LEU A 138 -14.38 -4.38 -11.29
N MET A 139 -13.48 -4.32 -10.31
CA MET A 139 -13.82 -3.99 -8.92
C MET A 139 -14.22 -2.52 -8.76
N ALA A 140 -13.73 -1.62 -9.62
CA ALA A 140 -14.07 -0.20 -9.58
C ALA A 140 -15.58 0.06 -9.69
N ALA A 141 -16.32 -0.78 -10.43
CA ALA A 141 -17.78 -0.66 -10.54
C ALA A 141 -18.48 -0.81 -9.18
N TYR A 142 -17.88 -1.54 -8.24
CA TYR A 142 -18.43 -1.82 -6.91
C TYR A 142 -17.95 -0.83 -5.83
N LEU A 143 -17.11 0.14 -6.19
CA LEU A 143 -16.79 1.25 -5.28
C LEU A 143 -18.07 1.96 -4.85
N THR A 144 -19.02 2.15 -5.76
CA THR A 144 -20.30 2.83 -5.48
C THR A 144 -21.53 1.96 -5.72
N THR A 145 -21.39 0.81 -6.37
CA THR A 145 -22.50 -0.14 -6.57
C THR A 145 -22.64 -1.05 -5.35
N LYS A 146 -23.86 -1.16 -4.83
CA LYS A 146 -24.14 -2.00 -3.67
C LYS A 146 -24.24 -3.46 -4.05
N VAL A 147 -23.57 -4.32 -3.28
CA VAL A 147 -23.78 -5.76 -3.27
C VAL A 147 -24.12 -6.15 -1.84
N ASN A 148 -25.22 -6.89 -1.67
CA ASN A 148 -25.73 -7.23 -0.34
C ASN A 148 -25.98 -5.98 0.55
N GLY A 149 -26.43 -4.88 -0.05
CA GLY A 149 -26.75 -3.63 0.65
C GLY A 149 -25.57 -2.71 0.94
N GLN A 150 -24.34 -3.11 0.62
CA GLN A 150 -23.12 -2.32 0.89
C GLN A 150 -22.24 -2.17 -0.36
N THR A 151 -21.66 -0.99 -0.52
CA THR A 151 -20.57 -0.69 -1.45
C THR A 151 -19.22 -1.17 -0.91
N LEU A 152 -18.16 -1.19 -1.74
CA LEU A 152 -16.81 -1.49 -1.23
C LEU A 152 -16.33 -0.46 -0.20
N PHE A 153 -16.68 0.83 -0.35
CA PHE A 153 -16.37 1.84 0.68
C PHE A 153 -17.03 1.49 2.01
N GLU A 154 -18.33 1.19 2.00
CA GLU A 154 -19.07 0.86 3.23
C GLU A 154 -18.51 -0.44 3.88
N GLN A 155 -18.17 -1.45 3.08
CA GLN A 155 -17.54 -2.68 3.57
C GLN A 155 -16.16 -2.42 4.20
N ALA A 156 -15.38 -1.50 3.64
CA ALA A 156 -14.10 -1.08 4.18
C ALA A 156 -14.23 -0.19 5.44
N GLY A 157 -15.45 0.19 5.84
CA GLY A 157 -15.71 1.10 6.96
C GLY A 157 -15.48 2.58 6.63
N TYR A 158 -15.46 2.92 5.34
CA TYR A 158 -15.30 4.28 4.85
C TYR A 158 -16.66 4.99 4.81
N SER A 159 -16.64 6.28 5.15
CA SER A 159 -17.78 7.19 4.97
C SER A 159 -17.37 8.38 4.11
N PRO A 160 -18.29 9.01 3.37
CA PRO A 160 -18.00 10.25 2.65
C PRO A 160 -17.50 11.34 3.62
N GLY A 161 -16.43 12.02 3.22
CA GLY A 161 -15.85 13.17 3.91
C GLY A 161 -16.20 14.50 3.23
N PRO A 162 -15.66 15.63 3.73
CA PRO A 162 -15.88 16.95 3.13
C PRO A 162 -15.22 17.07 1.75
N SER A 163 -15.88 17.76 0.82
CA SER A 163 -15.36 18.10 -0.51
C SER A 163 -15.32 19.63 -0.69
N GLY A 164 -14.68 20.11 -1.76
CA GLY A 164 -14.52 21.54 -2.01
C GLY A 164 -13.07 22.01 -1.87
N THR A 165 -12.87 23.31 -1.69
CA THR A 165 -11.52 23.89 -1.68
C THR A 165 -10.81 23.67 -0.35
N VAL A 166 -9.53 23.28 -0.39
CA VAL A 166 -8.67 23.20 0.79
C VAL A 166 -8.34 24.61 1.27
N GLU A 167 -8.82 24.96 2.46
CA GLU A 167 -8.67 26.28 3.07
C GLU A 167 -7.31 26.43 3.76
N ALA A 168 -6.90 25.38 4.47
CA ALA A 168 -5.65 25.34 5.23
C ALA A 168 -5.11 23.91 5.34
N VAL A 169 -3.80 23.82 5.51
CA VAL A 169 -3.10 22.60 5.90
C VAL A 169 -2.17 22.97 7.05
N ALA A 170 -2.30 22.26 8.16
CA ALA A 170 -1.46 22.43 9.35
C ALA A 170 -0.69 21.14 9.62
N MET A 171 0.57 21.27 9.99
CA MET A 171 1.38 20.14 10.47
C MET A 171 1.38 20.17 11.99
N LYS A 172 1.10 19.03 12.62
CA LYS A 172 1.20 18.83 14.06
C LYS A 172 2.31 17.83 14.34
N GLU A 173 3.17 18.17 15.29
CA GLU A 173 4.12 17.23 15.87
C GLU A 173 3.54 16.72 17.20
N SER A 174 3.50 15.41 17.37
CA SER A 174 3.16 14.76 18.64
C SER A 174 4.24 13.75 19.00
N GLN A 175 4.32 13.37 20.27
CA GLN A 175 5.14 12.22 20.67
C GLN A 175 4.31 10.95 20.56
N GLY A 176 4.79 9.99 19.76
CA GLY A 176 4.27 8.65 19.70
C GLY A 176 4.54 7.88 21.00
N ALA A 177 3.86 6.74 21.16
CA ALA A 177 3.99 5.88 22.34
C ALA A 177 5.42 5.35 22.57
N ASP A 178 6.26 5.36 21.53
CA ASP A 178 7.67 4.98 21.57
C ASP A 178 8.61 6.16 21.84
N GLY A 179 8.06 7.33 22.17
CA GLY A 179 8.81 8.57 22.40
C GLY A 179 9.31 9.27 21.13
N LYS A 180 8.99 8.75 19.94
CA LYS A 180 9.38 9.38 18.68
C LYS A 180 8.43 10.50 18.29
N THR A 181 8.96 11.53 17.63
CA THR A 181 8.12 12.57 17.04
C THR A 181 7.34 12.00 15.85
N VAL A 182 6.02 12.05 15.93
CA VAL A 182 5.10 11.72 14.85
C VAL A 182 4.62 13.03 14.24
N ARG A 183 4.69 13.13 12.92
CA ARG A 183 4.16 14.27 12.16
C ARG A 183 2.84 13.88 11.52
N THR A 184 1.77 14.52 11.95
CA THR A 184 0.44 14.40 11.32
C THR A 184 0.06 15.70 10.64
N TYR A 185 -0.64 15.58 9.52
CA TYR A 185 -1.19 16.74 8.82
C TYR A 185 -2.68 16.83 9.11
N ALA A 186 -3.17 18.04 9.35
CA ALA A 186 -4.58 18.36 9.45
C ALA A 186 -4.97 19.25 8.26
N VAL A 187 -6.04 18.87 7.57
CA VAL A 187 -6.55 19.57 6.38
C VAL A 187 -7.91 20.17 6.72
N THR A 188 -8.08 21.45 6.43
CA THR A 188 -9.35 22.16 6.61
C THR A 188 -10.06 22.33 5.27
N ILE A 189 -11.28 21.80 5.18
CA ILE A 189 -12.12 21.79 3.98
C ILE A 189 -13.52 22.25 4.39
N GLN A 190 -14.01 23.37 3.85
CA GLN A 190 -15.31 23.94 4.21
C GLN A 190 -15.49 24.14 5.74
N GLY A 191 -14.46 24.66 6.41
CA GLY A 191 -14.44 24.84 7.86
C GLY A 191 -14.29 23.54 8.69
N VAL A 192 -14.31 22.36 8.09
CA VAL A 192 -14.11 21.08 8.78
C VAL A 192 -12.63 20.72 8.75
N THR A 193 -12.02 20.52 9.93
CA THR A 193 -10.61 20.13 10.04
C THR A 193 -10.49 18.65 10.39
N LEU A 194 -9.82 17.88 9.53
CA LEU A 194 -9.60 16.44 9.70
C LEU A 194 -8.11 16.11 9.59
N GLU A 195 -7.67 15.14 10.39
CA GLU A 195 -6.30 14.62 10.31
C GLU A 195 -6.17 13.65 9.15
N LEU A 196 -5.04 13.68 8.44
CA LEU A 196 -4.67 12.63 7.50
C LEU A 196 -4.28 11.37 8.28
N SER A 197 -4.67 10.22 7.74
CA SER A 197 -4.15 8.93 8.21
C SER A 197 -2.64 8.81 7.98
N GLU A 198 -2.04 7.75 8.51
CA GLU A 198 -0.60 7.47 8.34
C GLU A 198 -0.24 7.16 6.87
N HIS A 199 -1.18 6.56 6.14
CA HIS A 199 -0.99 6.14 4.75
C HIS A 199 -2.18 6.55 3.87
N PRO A 200 -2.45 7.86 3.72
CA PRO A 200 -3.59 8.29 2.94
C PRO A 200 -3.31 8.02 1.45
N ARG A 201 -4.36 7.69 0.71
CA ARG A 201 -4.32 7.61 -0.76
C ARG A 201 -4.83 8.89 -1.37
N ILE A 202 -4.00 9.50 -2.21
CA ILE A 202 -4.29 10.79 -2.83
C ILE A 202 -4.32 10.61 -4.33
N LEU A 203 -5.29 11.23 -5.01
CA LEU A 203 -5.34 11.29 -6.46
C LEU A 203 -5.24 12.74 -6.94
N TYR A 204 -4.46 12.96 -7.99
CA TYR A 204 -4.32 14.24 -8.70
C TYR A 204 -3.77 15.40 -7.86
N ALA A 205 -2.98 15.08 -6.84
CA ALA A 205 -2.28 16.06 -6.03
C ALA A 205 -0.87 15.58 -5.67
N PRO A 206 0.05 16.51 -5.39
CA PRO A 206 1.40 16.17 -4.94
C PRO A 206 1.35 15.47 -3.58
N VAL A 207 2.37 14.67 -3.29
CA VAL A 207 2.52 13.96 -2.00
C VAL A 207 2.83 14.89 -0.83
N ASP A 208 3.16 16.16 -1.09
CA ASP A 208 3.34 17.19 -0.06
C ASP A 208 2.02 17.92 0.22
N PRO A 209 1.40 17.75 1.41
CA PRO A 209 0.18 18.44 1.80
C PRO A 209 0.30 19.96 1.85
N GLY A 210 1.51 20.49 2.07
CA GLY A 210 1.75 21.94 2.10
C GLY A 210 1.35 22.62 0.79
N LEU A 211 1.32 21.87 -0.31
CA LEU A 211 0.95 22.35 -1.65
C LEU A 211 -0.55 22.21 -1.96
N TRP A 212 -1.38 21.74 -1.01
CA TRP A 212 -2.79 21.47 -1.28
C TRP A 212 -3.69 22.69 -1.09
N LYS A 213 -3.24 23.70 -0.33
CA LYS A 213 -4.03 24.92 -0.08
C LYS A 213 -4.49 25.55 -1.40
N GLY A 214 -5.79 25.82 -1.50
CA GLY A 214 -6.42 26.39 -2.69
C GLY A 214 -6.78 25.38 -3.78
N LYS A 215 -6.37 24.11 -3.67
CA LYS A 215 -6.82 23.05 -4.60
C LYS A 215 -8.23 22.59 -4.23
N SER A 216 -8.99 22.15 -5.23
CA SER A 216 -10.35 21.63 -5.06
C SER A 216 -10.34 20.11 -4.94
N ILE A 217 -10.97 19.61 -3.89
CA ILE A 217 -11.26 18.19 -3.65
C ILE A 217 -12.60 17.86 -4.29
N ARG A 218 -12.61 16.85 -5.17
CA ARG A 218 -13.82 16.30 -5.77
C ARG A 218 -14.57 15.44 -4.75
N GLU A 219 -13.84 14.56 -4.10
CA GLU A 219 -14.36 13.67 -3.08
C GLU A 219 -13.27 13.34 -2.06
N SER A 220 -13.70 13.10 -0.82
CA SER A 220 -12.84 12.55 0.21
C SER A 220 -13.59 11.48 0.98
N TRP A 221 -12.84 10.60 1.61
CA TRP A 221 -13.37 9.51 2.40
C TRP A 221 -12.65 9.41 3.73
N VAL A 222 -13.43 9.18 4.78
CA VAL A 222 -12.97 9.18 6.16
C VAL A 222 -13.26 7.84 6.83
N MET A 223 -12.48 7.54 7.86
CA MET A 223 -12.75 6.45 8.80
C MET A 223 -12.69 6.96 10.23
N ASN A 224 -13.41 6.28 11.13
CA ASN A 224 -13.31 6.56 12.56
C ASN A 224 -11.97 6.07 13.11
N LYS A 225 -11.29 6.90 13.91
CA LYS A 225 -10.11 6.50 14.68
C LYS A 225 -10.53 5.63 15.85
N ARG A 226 -9.68 4.68 16.24
CA ARG A 226 -9.91 3.83 17.44
C ARG A 226 -10.05 4.67 18.72
N GLU A 227 -9.31 5.77 18.81
CA GLU A 227 -9.32 6.71 19.95
C GLU A 227 -10.43 7.78 19.85
N GLY A 228 -11.30 7.68 18.83
CA GLY A 228 -12.38 8.63 18.59
C GLY A 228 -12.03 9.72 17.56
N GLY A 229 -13.06 10.28 16.94
CA GLY A 229 -12.95 11.23 15.83
C GLY A 229 -12.74 10.55 14.47
N GLN A 230 -12.65 11.36 13.42
CA GLN A 230 -12.47 10.90 12.03
C GLN A 230 -11.11 11.32 11.48
N GLN A 231 -10.60 10.52 10.55
CA GLN A 231 -9.39 10.82 9.78
C GLN A 231 -9.65 10.62 8.29
N LEU A 232 -9.03 11.47 7.47
CA LEU A 232 -9.03 11.39 6.01
C LEU A 232 -8.14 10.22 5.58
N GLN A 233 -8.72 9.32 4.78
CA GLN A 233 -8.05 8.12 4.28
C GLN A 233 -7.77 8.21 2.79
N LEU A 234 -8.76 8.68 2.02
CA LEU A 234 -8.67 8.80 0.59
C LEU A 234 -9.15 10.17 0.15
N ILE A 235 -8.40 10.83 -0.72
CA ILE A 235 -8.74 12.16 -1.24
C ILE A 235 -8.50 12.18 -2.74
N SER A 236 -9.53 12.55 -3.50
CA SER A 236 -9.43 12.75 -4.94
C SER A 236 -9.62 14.22 -5.26
N PHE A 237 -8.59 14.85 -5.79
CA PHE A 237 -8.65 16.25 -6.22
C PHE A 237 -9.32 16.39 -7.58
N VAL A 238 -9.77 17.59 -7.92
CA VAL A 238 -10.21 17.88 -9.29
C VAL A 238 -9.00 17.74 -10.21
N LYS A 239 -9.07 16.77 -11.13
CA LYS A 239 -8.04 16.53 -12.15
C LYS A 239 -7.69 17.85 -12.87
N PRO A 240 -6.41 18.28 -12.89
CA PRO A 240 -5.99 19.48 -13.59
C PRO A 240 -6.31 19.39 -15.08
N ALA A 241 -6.82 20.47 -15.68
CA ALA A 241 -6.98 20.55 -17.12
C ALA A 241 -5.62 20.37 -17.81
N GLY A 242 -5.51 19.40 -18.73
CA GLY A 242 -4.26 19.05 -19.40
C GLY A 242 -3.49 17.87 -18.81
N ALA A 243 -3.93 17.32 -17.67
CA ALA A 243 -3.45 16.01 -17.20
C ALA A 243 -4.10 14.90 -18.03
N ALA A 244 -3.70 14.74 -19.29
CA ALA A 244 -4.16 13.64 -20.12
C ALA A 244 -3.79 12.30 -19.46
N SER A 245 -4.77 11.42 -19.28
CA SER A 245 -4.50 9.98 -19.25
C SER A 245 -3.91 9.68 -20.62
N SER A 246 -2.61 9.41 -20.72
CA SER A 246 -2.00 9.14 -22.03
C SER A 246 -2.11 7.63 -22.31
N PRO A 247 -2.93 7.22 -23.29
CA PRO A 247 -2.55 6.15 -24.19
C PRO A 247 -2.24 6.81 -25.53
N GLN A 248 -0.96 6.96 -25.84
CA GLN A 248 -0.57 7.24 -27.22
C GLN A 248 -0.65 5.91 -27.97
N GLU A 249 -1.78 5.69 -28.64
CA GLU A 249 -1.88 4.72 -29.74
C GLU A 249 -0.81 5.09 -30.78
N ALA A 250 0.33 4.40 -30.70
CA ALA A 250 1.30 4.38 -31.77
C ALA A 250 0.88 3.28 -32.76
N ASN A 251 0.09 3.72 -33.72
CA ASN A 251 -0.07 3.15 -35.05
C ASN A 251 1.28 2.61 -35.58
N SER A 252 1.37 1.31 -35.89
CA SER A 252 2.36 0.80 -36.83
C SER A 252 1.81 -0.44 -37.55
N ASP A 253 1.14 -0.17 -38.66
CA ASP A 253 1.11 -1.07 -39.78
C ASP A 253 2.49 -1.16 -40.46
N GLU A 254 2.76 -2.35 -40.97
CA GLU A 254 3.76 -2.76 -41.97
C GLU A 254 5.20 -3.17 -41.58
N LYS A 255 5.44 -4.46 -41.92
CA LYS A 255 6.63 -5.07 -42.54
C LYS A 255 7.79 -5.55 -41.65
N GLY A 256 7.63 -6.78 -41.19
CA GLY A 256 8.41 -7.92 -41.68
C GLY A 256 9.93 -7.91 -41.45
N GLN A 257 10.39 -8.71 -40.49
CA GLN A 257 11.57 -9.55 -40.71
C GLN A 257 11.60 -10.71 -39.71
N ALA A 258 11.59 -11.91 -40.28
CA ALA A 258 11.81 -13.17 -39.60
C ALA A 258 13.26 -13.27 -39.11
N HIS A 259 13.47 -13.71 -37.88
CA HIS A 259 14.58 -14.59 -37.56
C HIS A 259 14.16 -15.62 -36.53
N ALA A 260 14.41 -16.87 -36.90
CA ALA A 260 14.06 -18.08 -36.21
C ALA A 260 15.23 -18.55 -35.31
N HIS A 261 14.85 -19.44 -34.38
CA HIS A 261 15.68 -20.42 -33.67
C HIS A 261 16.73 -19.93 -32.66
N HIS A 262 16.51 -20.28 -31.39
CA HIS A 262 17.26 -21.41 -30.84
C HIS A 262 16.51 -22.07 -29.67
N MET A 263 16.29 -23.38 -29.84
CA MET A 263 15.95 -24.36 -28.82
C MET A 263 17.07 -24.48 -27.78
N CYS A 264 16.69 -24.68 -26.51
CA CYS A 264 17.37 -25.63 -25.64
C CYS A 264 16.30 -26.53 -25.00
N GLN A 265 16.47 -27.82 -25.24
CA GLN A 265 15.66 -28.95 -24.81
C GLN A 265 16.29 -29.56 -23.54
N GLU A 266 15.45 -30.28 -22.80
CA GLU A 266 15.74 -31.07 -21.60
C GLU A 266 16.99 -31.96 -21.66
N GLY A 267 17.63 -32.15 -20.50
CA GLY A 267 18.41 -33.36 -20.21
C GLY A 267 19.75 -33.11 -19.52
N ASP A 268 19.88 -33.66 -18.31
CA ASP A 268 21.08 -33.88 -17.51
C ASP A 268 21.72 -32.73 -16.72
N SER A 269 21.47 -32.81 -15.40
CA SER A 269 22.48 -33.03 -14.35
C SER A 269 23.63 -32.03 -14.20
N ASP A 270 23.70 -31.47 -12.99
CA ASP A 270 24.81 -30.70 -12.39
C ASP A 270 24.95 -29.23 -12.79
N CYS A 271 24.06 -28.41 -12.24
CA CYS A 271 24.40 -27.04 -11.82
C CYS A 271 24.23 -26.93 -10.30
N VAL A 272 25.30 -27.24 -9.58
CA VAL A 272 25.50 -26.95 -8.16
C VAL A 272 25.42 -25.42 -7.94
N PRO A 273 24.54 -24.88 -7.09
CA PRO A 273 24.73 -23.55 -6.56
C PRO A 273 25.72 -23.64 -5.38
N ALA A 274 26.95 -23.22 -5.67
CA ALA A 274 27.94 -22.91 -4.65
C ALA A 274 27.58 -21.58 -3.97
N GLY A 275 27.72 -21.55 -2.64
CA GLY A 275 28.22 -20.36 -1.95
C GLY A 275 27.17 -19.48 -1.28
N GLU A 276 26.95 -19.79 -0.01
CA GLU A 276 26.62 -18.86 1.07
C GLU A 276 27.02 -17.40 0.80
N GLY A 277 26.04 -16.50 0.88
CA GLY A 277 26.23 -15.06 0.90
C GLY A 277 25.37 -14.42 1.99
N ALA A 278 25.99 -14.21 3.15
CA ALA A 278 25.64 -13.26 4.23
C ALA A 278 24.17 -12.80 4.32
N GLY A 279 23.40 -13.24 5.31
CA GLY A 279 23.66 -12.84 6.70
C GLY A 279 23.14 -11.43 6.93
N PHE A 280 21.85 -11.33 7.25
CA PHE A 280 21.17 -10.11 7.67
C PHE A 280 22.00 -9.32 8.71
N PRO A 281 22.05 -7.98 8.65
CA PRO A 281 22.58 -7.20 9.76
C PRO A 281 21.61 -7.29 10.95
N VAL A 282 21.78 -8.32 11.77
CA VAL A 282 21.46 -8.24 13.18
C VAL A 282 22.54 -7.36 13.79
N ILE A 283 22.14 -6.22 14.37
CA ILE A 283 22.72 -5.55 15.56
C ILE A 283 22.15 -4.12 15.61
N PRO A 284 21.81 -3.55 16.80
CA PRO A 284 22.32 -3.98 18.10
C PRO A 284 21.27 -4.16 19.22
N ALA A 285 21.22 -5.37 19.79
CA ALA A 285 21.23 -5.51 21.25
C ALA A 285 22.64 -5.24 21.83
N ALA A 286 23.68 -5.18 20.98
CA ALA A 286 25.08 -4.94 21.38
C ALA A 286 25.38 -3.46 21.74
N ALA A 287 24.60 -2.49 21.27
CA ALA A 287 24.78 -1.07 21.61
C ALA A 287 24.33 -0.78 23.04
N GLY A 288 23.29 -1.49 23.52
CA GLY A 288 22.89 -1.47 24.92
C GLY A 288 23.98 -2.03 25.85
N ALA A 289 24.62 -3.13 25.44
CA ALA A 289 25.72 -3.73 26.21
C ALA A 289 26.96 -2.83 26.27
N VAL A 290 27.34 -2.19 25.15
CA VAL A 290 28.48 -1.25 25.11
C VAL A 290 28.19 0.02 25.92
N ALA A 291 26.97 0.55 25.87
CA ALA A 291 26.55 1.69 26.69
C ALA A 291 26.55 1.36 28.19
N ALA A 292 26.06 0.17 28.58
CA ALA A 292 26.06 -0.29 29.97
C ALA A 292 27.48 -0.51 30.50
N VAL A 293 28.39 -1.10 29.71
CA VAL A 293 29.80 -1.29 30.08
C VAL A 293 30.52 0.05 30.22
N LEU A 294 30.26 1.03 29.33
CA LEU A 294 30.82 2.38 29.43
C LEU A 294 30.30 3.13 30.66
N LEU A 295 29.02 2.98 31.01
CA LEU A 295 28.42 3.54 32.23
C LEU A 295 29.03 2.92 33.50
N CYS A 296 29.15 1.59 33.56
CA CYS A 296 29.80 0.90 34.68
C CYS A 296 31.27 1.32 34.82
N TRP A 297 32.02 1.44 33.72
CA TRP A 297 33.42 1.86 33.77
C TRP A 297 33.58 3.32 34.24
N LEU A 298 32.70 4.23 33.83
CA LEU A 298 32.70 5.63 34.28
C LEU A 298 32.34 5.77 35.76
N LEU A 299 31.45 4.93 36.29
CA LEU A 299 31.08 4.92 37.71
C LEU A 299 32.19 4.35 38.61
N ILE A 300 32.91 3.32 38.15
CA ILE A 300 34.04 2.74 38.88
C ILE A 300 35.21 3.74 38.97
N LYS A 301 35.48 4.46 37.88
CA LYS A 301 36.60 5.42 37.83
C LYS A 301 36.38 6.70 38.64
N LYS A 302 35.15 6.99 39.08
CA LYS A 302 34.83 8.13 39.97
C LYS A 302 35.02 7.80 41.45
N ARG A 303 35.25 6.53 41.81
CA ARG A 303 35.43 6.05 43.18
C ARG A 303 36.87 5.63 43.52
N ALA A 304 37.79 5.75 42.57
CA ALA A 304 39.24 5.63 42.77
C ALA A 304 39.87 7.01 42.56
#